data_AF-A0A9D9VBW4-F1
#
_entry.id   AF-A0A9D9VBW4-F1
#
_cell.length_a   1.000
_cell.length_b   1.000
_cell.length_c   1.000
_cell.angle_alpha   90.00
_cell.angle_beta   90.00
_cell.angle_gamma   90.00
#
_symmetry.space_group_name_H-M   'P 1'
#
loop_
_entity.id
_entity.type
_entity.pdbx_description
1 polymer ?
#
loop_
_entity_poly.entity_id
_entity_poly.type
_entity_poly.pdbx_seq_one_letter_code
_entity_poly.pdbx_strand_id
1 'polypeptide(L)'
;MAIYVKHFGKNIICVIIKTISNLNIKNNKLKTGFTIIEVVLVLAIAGLIFLMVFIALPALQRNQRDTQRKNDMARLNTAIENYKSNNKGSLPSMYTGGPRDGKVFDFVVQYLNADTGEFQDLNGKDYSFMVNQDSTTDNWIPAPYGQYNNTIIFLSMGGFKYDGSTRIKSGGKNNYTVQYNLEGGGVYCIAG
;
A
#
# COMPACT_ATOMS: atom_id res chain seq x y z
N MET A 1 75.70 -0.09 41.80
CA MET A 1 75.54 -0.93 40.59
C MET A 1 74.94 -0.05 39.51
N ALA A 2 75.56 -0.04 38.32
CA ALA A 2 75.23 0.79 37.17
C ALA A 2 73.74 0.65 36.75
N ILE A 3 73.14 1.58 36.01
CA ILE A 3 73.25 1.62 34.55
C ILE A 3 72.89 3.02 34.02
N TYR A 4 73.83 3.59 33.25
CA TYR A 4 73.64 4.69 32.31
C TYR A 4 72.59 4.34 31.25
N VAL A 5 71.56 5.18 31.07
CA VAL A 5 70.76 5.18 29.83
C VAL A 5 70.75 6.58 29.21
N LYS A 6 71.70 6.72 28.27
CA LYS A 6 71.76 7.59 27.08
C LYS A 6 70.76 8.74 26.97
N HIS A 7 71.29 9.94 27.17
CA HIS A 7 70.71 11.26 26.92
C HIS A 7 70.78 11.67 25.42
N PHE A 8 70.38 10.80 24.48
CA PHE A 8 70.59 11.03 23.03
C PHE A 8 69.35 11.44 22.20
N GLY A 9 68.16 11.53 22.81
CA GLY A 9 66.91 11.77 22.05
C GLY A 9 66.51 13.25 21.85
N LYS A 10 66.94 14.16 22.72
CA LYS A 10 66.41 15.54 22.74
C LYS A 10 66.93 16.43 21.60
N ASN A 11 68.15 16.19 21.10
CA ASN A 11 68.76 17.02 20.05
C ASN A 11 68.18 16.72 18.66
N ILE A 12 67.90 15.45 18.34
CA ILE A 12 67.32 15.06 17.04
C ILE A 12 65.86 15.52 16.92
N ILE A 13 65.07 15.38 17.98
CA ILE A 13 63.68 15.86 18.03
C ILE A 13 63.62 17.38 17.86
N CYS A 14 64.52 18.14 18.48
CA CYS A 14 64.57 19.60 18.35
C CYS A 14 64.98 20.05 16.93
N VAL A 15 65.92 19.34 16.30
CA VAL A 15 66.34 19.63 14.91
C VAL A 15 65.21 19.35 13.92
N ILE A 16 64.46 18.24 14.08
CA ILE A 16 63.31 17.93 13.22
C ILE A 16 62.21 19.00 13.38
N ILE A 17 61.89 19.41 14.61
CA ILE A 17 60.91 20.47 14.88
C ILE A 17 61.36 21.80 14.26
N LYS A 18 62.64 22.15 14.35
CA LYS A 18 63.19 23.41 13.81
C LYS A 18 63.18 23.46 12.29
N THR A 19 63.39 22.31 11.62
CA THR A 19 63.27 22.19 10.16
C THR A 19 61.82 22.31 9.69
N ILE A 20 60.86 21.76 10.44
CA ILE A 20 59.42 21.85 10.12
C ILE A 20 58.90 23.29 10.27
N SER A 21 59.37 24.05 11.26
CA SER A 21 58.97 25.45 11.46
C SER A 21 59.47 26.43 10.39
N ASN A 22 60.45 26.04 9.55
CA ASN A 22 61.00 26.87 8.46
C ASN A 22 60.33 26.61 7.10
N LEU A 23 59.32 25.74 7.04
CA LEU A 23 58.45 25.61 5.88
C LEU A 23 57.46 26.77 5.89
N ASN A 24 57.75 27.80 5.09
CA ASN A 24 56.78 28.83 4.72
C ASN A 24 55.69 28.19 3.85
N ILE A 25 54.76 27.48 4.50
CA ILE A 25 53.52 27.03 3.87
C ILE A 25 52.76 28.31 3.54
N LYS A 26 52.87 28.74 2.28
CA LYS A 26 52.00 29.77 1.73
C LYS A 26 50.58 29.28 1.95
N ASN A 27 49.90 29.91 2.92
CA ASN A 27 48.46 29.80 3.10
C ASN A 27 47.78 30.40 1.86
N ASN A 28 47.80 29.64 0.77
CA ASN A 28 46.82 29.80 -0.29
C ASN A 28 45.50 29.37 0.35
N LYS A 29 44.84 30.31 1.03
CA LYS A 29 43.42 30.20 1.31
C LYS A 29 42.76 30.08 -0.05
N LEU A 30 42.58 28.85 -0.52
CA LEU A 30 41.65 28.56 -1.60
C LEU A 30 40.36 29.25 -1.16
N LYS A 31 39.97 30.31 -1.88
CA LYS A 31 38.70 30.98 -1.64
C LYS A 31 37.62 30.01 -2.09
N THR A 32 37.31 29.04 -1.24
CA THR A 32 36.19 28.12 -1.38
C THR A 32 34.95 28.85 -0.89
N GLY A 33 34.46 29.78 -1.70
CA GLY A 33 33.12 30.33 -1.52
C GLY A 33 32.16 29.49 -2.33
N PHE A 34 31.18 28.88 -1.67
CA PHE A 34 29.97 28.39 -2.34
C PHE A 34 29.38 29.60 -3.08
N THR A 35 29.40 29.55 -4.41
CA THR A 35 28.88 30.67 -5.19
C THR A 35 27.36 30.66 -5.15
N ILE A 36 26.73 31.84 -5.12
CA ILE A 36 25.27 31.95 -5.14
C ILE A 36 24.70 31.26 -6.39
N ILE A 37 25.39 31.36 -7.52
CA ILE A 37 25.00 30.70 -8.77
C ILE A 37 24.99 29.17 -8.67
N GLU A 38 25.95 28.58 -7.95
CA GLU A 38 26.01 27.14 -7.71
C GLU A 38 24.83 26.65 -6.85
N VAL A 39 24.48 27.41 -5.81
CA VAL A 39 23.31 27.09 -4.97
C VAL A 39 22.00 27.26 -5.75
N VAL A 40 21.88 28.30 -6.58
CA VAL A 40 20.67 28.54 -7.39
C VAL A 40 20.45 27.42 -8.41
N LEU A 41 21.51 26.93 -9.05
CA LEU A 41 21.42 25.83 -10.02
C LEU A 41 20.95 24.53 -9.35
N VAL A 42 21.47 24.22 -8.15
CA VAL A 42 21.04 23.04 -7.38
C VAL A 42 19.58 23.15 -6.98
N LEU A 43 19.14 24.32 -6.48
CA LEU A 43 17.74 24.53 -6.11
C LEU A 43 16.79 24.48 -7.31
N ALA A 44 17.23 24.92 -8.49
CA ALA A 44 16.45 24.83 -9.72
C ALA A 44 16.17 23.37 -10.12
N ILE A 45 17.19 22.51 -10.11
CA ILE A 45 17.03 21.09 -10.43
C ILE A 45 16.26 20.36 -9.31
N ALA A 46 16.56 20.66 -8.04
CA ALA A 46 15.84 20.08 -6.91
C ALA A 46 14.34 20.44 -6.93
N GLY A 47 14.00 21.70 -7.25
CA GLY A 47 12.61 22.15 -7.39
C GLY A 47 11.86 21.39 -8.48
N LEU A 48 12.51 21.14 -9.63
CA LEU A 48 11.92 20.37 -10.72
C LEU A 48 11.68 18.90 -10.34
N ILE A 49 12.63 18.26 -9.64
CA ILE A 49 12.46 16.89 -9.14
C ILE A 49 11.34 16.83 -8.10
N PHE A 50 11.30 17.76 -7.15
CA PHE A 50 10.25 17.80 -6.12
C PHE A 50 8.85 17.92 -6.72
N LEU A 51 8.69 18.69 -7.79
CA LEU A 51 7.40 18.80 -8.49
C LEU A 51 6.93 17.45 -9.06
N MET A 52 7.82 16.68 -9.70
CA MET A 52 7.47 15.34 -10.20
C MET A 52 7.15 14.37 -9.06
N VAL A 53 7.92 14.41 -7.98
CA VAL A 53 7.74 13.53 -6.81
C VAL A 53 6.38 13.77 -6.14
N PHE A 54 5.94 15.03 -5.98
CA PHE A 54 4.64 15.31 -5.36
C PHE A 54 3.44 14.87 -6.18
N ILE A 55 3.56 14.80 -7.50
CA ILE A 55 2.50 14.24 -8.36
C ILE A 55 2.54 12.70 -8.30
N ALA A 56 3.74 12.12 -8.32
CA ALA A 56 3.93 10.67 -8.41
C ALA A 56 3.61 9.93 -7.09
N LEU A 57 3.98 10.48 -5.93
CA LEU A 57 3.81 9.79 -4.63
C LEU A 57 2.35 9.48 -4.29
N PRO A 58 1.39 10.43 -4.38
CA PRO A 58 -0.02 10.11 -4.15
C PRO A 58 -0.57 9.09 -5.13
N ALA A 59 -0.15 9.15 -6.41
CA ALA A 59 -0.57 8.18 -7.42
C ALA A 59 -0.04 6.77 -7.10
N LEU A 60 1.22 6.65 -6.69
CA LEU A 60 1.82 5.37 -6.30
C LEU A 60 1.12 4.78 -5.07
N GLN A 61 0.84 5.59 -4.06
CA GLN A 61 0.13 5.13 -2.86
C GLN A 61 -1.28 4.61 -3.19
N ARG A 62 -2.00 5.28 -4.09
CA ARG A 62 -3.30 4.78 -4.60
C ARG A 62 -3.15 3.43 -5.28
N ASN A 63 -2.15 3.28 -6.16
CA ASN A 63 -1.91 2.03 -6.89
C ASN A 63 -1.55 0.86 -5.95
N GLN A 64 -0.79 1.13 -4.89
CA GLN A 64 -0.46 0.12 -3.87
C GLN A 64 -1.70 -0.33 -3.10
N ARG A 65 -2.55 0.62 -2.67
CA ARG A 65 -3.83 0.30 -2.03
C ARG A 65 -4.74 -0.51 -2.96
N ASP A 66 -4.92 -0.07 -4.19
CA ASP A 66 -5.74 -0.79 -5.17
C ASP A 66 -5.21 -2.22 -5.44
N THR A 67 -3.89 -2.41 -5.47
CA THR A 67 -3.29 -3.75 -5.60
C THR A 67 -3.61 -4.62 -4.39
N GLN A 68 -3.50 -4.07 -3.18
CA GLN A 68 -3.80 -4.81 -1.97
C GLN A 68 -5.28 -5.20 -1.87
N ARG A 69 -6.18 -4.27 -2.20
CA ARG A 69 -7.61 -4.56 -2.21
C ARG A 69 -7.98 -5.65 -3.23
N LYS A 70 -7.31 -5.71 -4.38
CA LYS A 70 -7.47 -6.83 -5.33
C LYS A 70 -7.06 -8.17 -4.71
N ASN A 71 -5.96 -8.19 -3.95
CA ASN A 71 -5.55 -9.39 -3.21
C ASN A 71 -6.58 -9.78 -2.15
N ASP A 72 -7.16 -8.80 -1.44
CA ASP A 72 -8.23 -9.05 -0.47
C ASP A 72 -9.48 -9.60 -1.16
N MET A 73 -9.87 -9.08 -2.33
CA MET A 73 -10.98 -9.64 -3.11
C MET A 73 -10.69 -11.08 -3.57
N ALA A 74 -9.44 -11.41 -3.91
CA ALA A 74 -9.06 -12.77 -4.25
C ALA A 74 -9.18 -13.71 -3.03
N ARG A 75 -8.80 -13.25 -1.83
CA ARG A 75 -9.01 -13.98 -0.57
C ARG A 75 -10.49 -14.20 -0.29
N LEU A 76 -11.32 -13.18 -0.50
CA LEU A 76 -12.76 -13.26 -0.40
C LEU A 76 -13.35 -14.31 -1.36
N ASN A 77 -12.89 -14.32 -2.61
CA ASN A 77 -13.31 -15.31 -3.59
C ASN A 77 -12.95 -16.74 -3.13
N THR A 78 -11.72 -16.95 -2.67
CA THR A 78 -11.29 -18.24 -2.11
C THR A 78 -12.13 -18.66 -0.90
N ALA A 79 -12.49 -17.72 -0.02
CA ALA A 79 -13.36 -17.99 1.12
C ALA A 79 -14.77 -18.43 0.70
N ILE A 80 -15.35 -17.79 -0.32
CA ILE A 80 -16.66 -18.16 -0.87
C ILE A 80 -16.59 -19.57 -1.49
N GLU A 81 -15.54 -19.88 -2.27
CA GLU A 81 -15.34 -21.22 -2.83
C GLU A 81 -15.14 -22.29 -1.74
N ASN A 82 -14.39 -21.98 -0.69
CA ASN A 82 -14.21 -22.88 0.45
C ASN A 82 -15.54 -23.14 1.15
N TYR A 83 -16.36 -22.10 1.38
CA TYR A 83 -17.70 -22.26 1.92
C TYR A 83 -18.55 -23.15 1.01
N LYS A 84 -18.53 -22.89 -0.29
CA LYS A 84 -19.31 -23.65 -1.30
C LYS A 84 -18.91 -25.12 -1.30
N SER A 85 -17.62 -25.43 -1.23
CA SER A 85 -17.11 -26.79 -1.07
C SER A 85 -17.64 -27.47 0.21
N ASN A 86 -17.60 -26.75 1.34
CA ASN A 86 -18.06 -27.26 2.64
C ASN A 86 -19.59 -27.39 2.76
N ASN A 87 -20.35 -26.67 1.93
CA ASN A 87 -21.81 -26.58 2.02
C ASN A 87 -22.53 -27.15 0.78
N LYS A 88 -21.98 -28.23 0.22
CA LYS A 88 -22.60 -29.00 -0.89
C LYS A 88 -22.91 -28.14 -2.13
N GLY A 89 -22.01 -27.22 -2.46
CA GLY A 89 -22.16 -26.32 -3.60
C GLY A 89 -23.10 -25.12 -3.34
N SER A 90 -23.61 -24.97 -2.11
CA SER A 90 -24.47 -23.84 -1.75
C SER A 90 -23.63 -22.60 -1.45
N LEU A 91 -24.07 -21.46 -1.95
CA LEU A 91 -23.50 -20.18 -1.60
C LEU A 91 -23.84 -19.78 -0.15
N PRO A 92 -23.00 -18.97 0.53
CA PRO A 92 -23.33 -18.47 1.86
C PRO A 92 -24.66 -17.71 1.85
N SER A 93 -25.49 -17.98 2.87
CA SER A 93 -26.81 -17.35 3.00
C SER A 93 -26.63 -15.91 3.46
N MET A 94 -26.46 -15.01 2.49
CA MET A 94 -26.21 -13.61 2.74
C MET A 94 -27.49 -12.80 2.50
N TYR A 95 -28.46 -12.93 3.41
CA TYR A 95 -29.65 -12.08 3.40
C TYR A 95 -29.35 -10.77 4.12
N THR A 96 -29.76 -9.65 3.54
CA THR A 96 -29.86 -8.36 4.22
C THR A 96 -31.18 -8.28 4.99
N GLY A 97 -31.34 -9.10 6.01
CA GLY A 97 -32.24 -8.74 7.11
C GLY A 97 -31.57 -7.65 7.95
N GLY A 98 -32.35 -6.83 8.67
CA GLY A 98 -31.88 -5.65 9.41
C GLY A 98 -30.70 -5.89 10.38
N PRO A 99 -30.27 -4.89 11.17
CA PRO A 99 -28.93 -4.74 11.77
C PRO A 99 -28.41 -5.85 12.72
N ARG A 100 -29.10 -6.99 12.85
CA ARG A 100 -28.69 -8.21 13.55
C ARG A 100 -28.84 -9.49 12.72
N ASP A 101 -29.14 -9.44 11.42
CA ASP A 101 -29.16 -10.63 10.59
C ASP A 101 -27.73 -11.02 10.20
N GLY A 102 -27.07 -11.66 11.16
CA GLY A 102 -25.63 -11.87 11.27
C GLY A 102 -25.05 -12.93 10.33
N LYS A 103 -25.70 -13.34 9.24
CA LYS A 103 -25.14 -14.44 8.41
C LYS A 103 -24.01 -14.02 7.49
N VAL A 104 -24.02 -12.77 7.02
CA VAL A 104 -22.86 -12.18 6.34
C VAL A 104 -21.71 -12.05 7.34
N PHE A 105 -22.00 -11.60 8.55
CA PHE A 105 -21.03 -11.51 9.63
C PHE A 105 -20.47 -12.88 9.99
N ASP A 106 -21.31 -13.92 10.16
CA ASP A 106 -20.88 -15.29 10.46
C ASP A 106 -19.94 -15.84 9.38
N PHE A 107 -20.25 -15.64 8.09
CA PHE A 107 -19.36 -16.02 7.00
C PHE A 107 -18.04 -15.24 7.07
N VAL A 108 -18.10 -13.92 7.22
CA VAL A 108 -16.94 -13.04 7.23
C VAL A 108 -16.03 -13.34 8.44
N VAL A 109 -16.60 -13.63 9.60
CA VAL A 109 -15.84 -14.01 10.80
C VAL A 109 -15.25 -15.40 10.64
N GLN A 110 -16.03 -16.38 10.20
CA GLN A 110 -15.60 -17.77 10.14
C GLN A 110 -14.63 -18.07 8.98
N TYR A 111 -14.78 -17.41 7.83
CA TYR A 111 -14.02 -17.70 6.61
C TYR A 111 -13.05 -16.58 6.21
N LEU A 112 -13.18 -15.36 6.75
CA LEU A 112 -12.27 -14.23 6.46
C LEU A 112 -11.54 -13.70 7.69
N ASN A 113 -11.82 -14.24 8.89
CA ASN A 113 -11.23 -13.78 10.15
C ASN A 113 -11.31 -12.25 10.33
N ALA A 114 -12.40 -11.59 9.90
CA ALA A 114 -12.45 -10.13 9.96
C ALA A 114 -12.31 -9.57 11.39
N ASP A 115 -12.72 -10.34 12.40
CA ASP A 115 -12.59 -9.98 13.82
C ASP A 115 -11.14 -9.96 14.33
N THR A 116 -10.20 -10.61 13.63
CA THR A 116 -8.76 -10.60 13.99
C THR A 116 -7.98 -9.48 13.30
N GLY A 117 -8.64 -8.67 12.46
CA GLY A 117 -8.01 -7.60 11.69
C GLY A 117 -7.30 -8.06 10.41
N GLU A 118 -7.40 -9.34 10.04
CA GLU A 118 -6.76 -9.88 8.83
C GLU A 118 -7.43 -9.41 7.52
N PHE A 119 -8.66 -8.93 7.59
CA PHE A 119 -9.46 -8.44 6.46
C PHE A 119 -9.88 -6.99 6.67
N GLN A 120 -8.91 -6.08 6.61
CA GLN A 120 -9.11 -4.64 6.78
C GLN A 120 -8.46 -3.86 5.63
N ASP A 121 -9.06 -2.74 5.25
CA ASP A 121 -8.49 -1.83 4.27
C ASP A 121 -7.31 -1.05 4.89
N LEU A 122 -6.34 -0.66 4.07
CA LEU A 122 -5.14 0.10 4.46
C LEU A 122 -5.43 1.45 5.10
N ASN A 123 -6.64 1.95 4.89
CA ASN A 123 -7.13 3.16 5.52
C ASN A 123 -7.54 2.95 6.99
N GLY A 124 -7.35 1.73 7.55
CA GLY A 124 -7.74 1.37 8.91
C GLY A 124 -9.25 1.23 9.07
N LYS A 125 -9.96 0.93 7.98
CA LYS A 125 -11.41 0.84 7.92
C LYS A 125 -11.81 -0.59 7.59
N ASP A 126 -12.81 -1.09 8.30
CA ASP A 126 -13.37 -2.41 8.01
C ASP A 126 -14.10 -2.40 6.67
N TYR A 127 -14.00 -3.52 5.97
CA TYR A 127 -14.81 -3.75 4.77
C TYR A 127 -16.27 -3.94 5.18
N SER A 128 -17.17 -3.28 4.46
CA SER A 128 -18.61 -3.48 4.61
C SER A 128 -19.13 -4.25 3.41
N PHE A 129 -20.04 -5.17 3.65
CA PHE A 129 -20.59 -6.02 2.60
C PHE A 129 -22.02 -5.58 2.32
N MET A 130 -22.29 -5.21 1.07
CA MET A 130 -23.64 -5.02 0.57
C MET A 130 -23.98 -6.22 -0.29
N VAL A 131 -25.02 -6.96 0.08
CA VAL A 131 -25.42 -8.16 -0.65
C VAL A 131 -26.71 -7.90 -1.40
N ASN A 132 -26.67 -8.26 -2.68
CA ASN A 132 -27.80 -8.21 -3.57
C ASN A 132 -28.12 -9.62 -4.05
N GLN A 133 -29.16 -10.20 -3.47
CA GLN A 133 -29.51 -11.59 -3.73
C GLN A 133 -30.48 -11.75 -4.92
N ASP A 134 -31.06 -10.66 -5.42
CA ASP A 134 -32.23 -10.77 -6.32
C ASP A 134 -32.48 -9.58 -7.26
N SER A 135 -31.50 -8.70 -7.50
CA SER A 135 -31.73 -7.61 -8.46
C SER A 135 -31.74 -8.16 -9.89
N THR A 136 -32.94 -8.25 -10.46
CA THR A 136 -33.21 -8.39 -11.90
C THR A 136 -32.53 -7.35 -12.78
N THR A 137 -31.88 -6.34 -12.20
CA THR A 137 -31.13 -5.30 -12.90
C THR A 137 -29.65 -5.66 -13.01
N ASP A 138 -29.17 -5.82 -14.25
CA ASP A 138 -27.78 -6.13 -14.60
C ASP A 138 -26.76 -5.04 -14.16
N ASN A 139 -27.22 -3.82 -13.85
CA ASN A 139 -26.37 -2.64 -13.68
C ASN A 139 -26.31 -2.11 -12.24
N TRP A 140 -26.11 -2.98 -11.26
CA TRP A 140 -25.75 -2.47 -9.94
C TRP A 140 -24.32 -1.95 -9.98
N ILE A 141 -24.20 -0.63 -10.10
CA ILE A 141 -22.91 0.05 -10.11
C ILE A 141 -22.54 0.30 -8.64
N PRO A 142 -21.39 -0.20 -8.19
CA PRO A 142 -20.78 0.21 -6.94
C PRO A 142 -20.82 1.73 -6.76
N ALA A 143 -21.38 2.21 -5.66
CA ALA A 143 -21.34 3.64 -5.30
C ALA A 143 -19.90 4.19 -5.32
N PRO A 144 -19.64 5.37 -5.91
CA PRO A 144 -18.29 5.90 -6.09
C PRO A 144 -17.42 5.82 -4.84
N TYR A 145 -16.12 5.53 -5.02
CA TYR A 145 -15.16 5.48 -3.92
C TYR A 145 -15.23 6.78 -3.08
N GLY A 146 -15.37 6.63 -1.75
CA GLY A 146 -15.47 7.76 -0.82
C GLY A 146 -16.88 8.29 -0.55
N GLN A 147 -17.94 7.70 -1.13
CA GLN A 147 -19.33 8.08 -0.79
C GLN A 147 -19.74 7.63 0.63
N TYR A 148 -19.12 6.57 1.14
CA TYR A 148 -19.37 6.04 2.48
C TYR A 148 -18.13 6.11 3.35
N ASN A 149 -18.34 6.12 4.67
CA ASN A 149 -17.25 6.14 5.64
C ASN A 149 -16.45 4.83 5.65
N ASN A 150 -16.92 3.75 5.03
CA ASN A 150 -16.32 2.43 4.97
C ASN A 150 -16.12 1.96 3.51
N THR A 151 -15.26 0.96 3.36
CA THR A 151 -14.93 0.40 2.05
C THR A 151 -15.95 -0.69 1.71
N ILE A 152 -16.84 -0.43 0.75
CA ILE A 152 -17.96 -1.34 0.45
C ILE A 152 -17.57 -2.37 -0.61
N ILE A 153 -17.80 -3.63 -0.28
CA ILE A 153 -17.75 -4.77 -1.18
C ILE A 153 -19.18 -5.14 -1.57
N PHE A 154 -19.37 -5.31 -2.87
CA PHE A 154 -20.64 -5.47 -3.51
C PHE A 154 -20.77 -6.94 -3.94
N LEU A 155 -21.56 -7.72 -3.21
CA LEU A 155 -21.75 -9.15 -3.44
C LEU A 155 -23.08 -9.38 -4.14
N SER A 156 -23.04 -10.05 -5.28
CA SER A 156 -24.24 -10.48 -6.00
C SER A 156 -24.24 -12.00 -6.10
N MET A 157 -25.34 -12.62 -5.67
CA MET A 157 -25.48 -14.07 -5.64
C MET A 157 -26.66 -14.50 -6.50
N GLY A 158 -26.67 -15.75 -6.95
CA GLY A 158 -27.87 -16.32 -7.55
C GLY A 158 -28.11 -15.87 -8.99
N GLY A 159 -27.11 -16.09 -9.85
CA GLY A 159 -27.36 -16.09 -11.29
C GLY A 159 -26.67 -14.97 -12.05
N PHE A 160 -25.44 -14.62 -11.68
CA PHE A 160 -24.66 -13.60 -12.34
C PHE A 160 -23.20 -14.03 -12.53
N LYS A 161 -22.58 -13.58 -13.62
CA LYS A 161 -21.17 -13.79 -13.96
C LYS A 161 -20.50 -12.44 -14.23
N TYR A 162 -19.18 -12.44 -14.30
CA TYR A 162 -18.39 -11.29 -14.72
C TYR A 162 -17.87 -11.51 -16.14
N ASP A 163 -18.03 -10.52 -17.02
CA ASP A 163 -17.60 -10.58 -18.43
C ASP A 163 -16.27 -9.85 -18.73
N GLY A 164 -15.61 -9.33 -17.69
CA GLY A 164 -14.38 -8.53 -17.83
C GLY A 164 -14.59 -7.02 -17.70
N SER A 165 -15.84 -6.54 -17.72
CA SER A 165 -16.17 -5.12 -17.50
C SER A 165 -17.46 -4.91 -16.71
N THR A 166 -18.41 -5.83 -16.80
CA THR A 166 -19.73 -5.73 -16.17
C THR A 166 -20.21 -7.07 -15.60
N ARG A 167 -21.20 -6.99 -14.73
CA ARG A 167 -21.95 -8.14 -14.25
C ARG A 167 -23.01 -8.49 -15.29
N ILE A 168 -23.06 -9.76 -15.67
CA ILE A 168 -24.03 -10.29 -16.64
C ILE A 168 -24.89 -11.37 -15.98
N LYS A 169 -26.20 -11.39 -16.26
CA LYS A 169 -27.08 -12.48 -15.81
C LYS A 169 -26.63 -13.82 -16.40
N SER A 170 -26.48 -14.81 -15.54
CA SER A 170 -26.15 -16.19 -15.87
C SER A 170 -26.87 -17.12 -14.92
N GLY A 171 -28.01 -17.70 -15.33
CA GLY A 171 -29.03 -18.35 -14.48
C GLY A 171 -28.65 -19.54 -13.58
N GLY A 172 -27.37 -19.74 -13.24
CA GLY A 172 -26.93 -20.70 -12.23
C GLY A 172 -27.11 -20.15 -10.80
N LYS A 173 -27.84 -20.89 -9.96
CA LYS A 173 -28.09 -20.54 -8.55
C LYS A 173 -26.83 -20.42 -7.69
N ASN A 174 -25.74 -21.05 -8.13
CA ASN A 174 -24.46 -21.09 -7.43
C ASN A 174 -23.42 -20.12 -8.03
N ASN A 175 -23.82 -19.30 -9.00
CA ASN A 175 -22.96 -18.28 -9.58
C ASN A 175 -23.03 -17.02 -8.71
N TYR A 176 -21.89 -16.36 -8.53
CA TYR A 176 -21.79 -15.11 -7.79
C TYR A 176 -20.78 -14.16 -8.45
N THR A 177 -20.92 -12.88 -8.13
CA THR A 177 -19.95 -11.86 -8.49
C THR A 177 -19.64 -10.97 -7.29
N VAL A 178 -18.36 -10.69 -7.10
CA VAL A 178 -17.84 -9.76 -6.11
C VAL A 178 -17.36 -8.52 -6.85
N GLN A 179 -17.83 -7.34 -6.46
CA GLN A 179 -17.47 -6.06 -7.07
C GLN A 179 -16.89 -5.10 -6.04
N TYR A 180 -15.96 -4.27 -6.48
CA TYR A 180 -15.29 -3.27 -5.67
C TYR A 180 -14.86 -2.06 -6.49
N ASN A 181 -14.92 -0.85 -5.93
CA ASN A 181 -14.49 0.39 -6.59
C ASN A 181 -13.05 0.78 -6.23
N LEU A 182 -12.19 0.85 -7.24
CA LEU A 182 -10.82 1.33 -7.12
C LEU A 182 -10.78 2.86 -6.95
N GLU A 183 -9.76 3.38 -6.25
CA GLU A 183 -9.64 4.82 -6.02
C GLU A 183 -9.38 5.61 -7.30
N GLY A 184 -8.86 4.93 -8.33
CA GLY A 184 -8.65 5.48 -9.67
C GLY A 184 -9.93 5.61 -10.51
N GLY A 185 -11.11 5.23 -10.00
CA GLY A 185 -12.40 5.38 -10.70
C GLY A 185 -12.80 4.18 -11.58
N GLY A 186 -12.22 3.01 -11.34
CA GLY A 186 -12.59 1.76 -12.04
C GLY A 186 -13.30 0.77 -11.11
N VAL A 187 -14.11 -0.12 -11.68
CA VAL A 187 -14.70 -1.26 -10.96
C VAL A 187 -13.80 -2.48 -11.16
N TYR A 188 -13.41 -3.11 -10.06
CA TYR A 188 -12.79 -4.43 -10.08
C TYR A 188 -13.85 -5.48 -9.72
N CYS A 189 -13.90 -6.57 -10.47
CA CYS A 189 -14.88 -7.62 -10.23
C CYS A 189 -14.28 -9.01 -10.46
N ILE A 190 -14.73 -9.95 -9.64
CA ILE A 190 -14.41 -11.38 -9.68
C ILE A 190 -15.72 -12.15 -9.72
N ALA A 191 -15.75 -13.29 -10.41
CA ALA A 191 -16.91 -14.19 -10.43
C ALA A 191 -16.50 -15.65 -10.24
N GLY A 192 -17.44 -16.45 -9.72
CA GLY A 192 -17.32 -17.90 -9.52
C GLY A 192 -18.67 -18.62 -9.55
#